data_AF-A0A535CG97-F1
#
_entry.id   AF-A0A535CG97-F1
#
_cell.length_a   1.000
_cell.length_b   1.000
_cell.length_c   1.000
_cell.angle_alpha   90.00
_cell.angle_beta   90.00
_cell.angle_gamma   90.00
#
_symmetry.space_group_name_H-M   'P 1'
#
loop_
_entity.id
_entity.type
_entity.pdbx_description
1 polymer ?
#
loop_
_entity_poly.entity_id
_entity_poly.type
_entity_poly.pdbx_seq_one_letter_code
_entity_poly.pdbx_strand_id
1 'polypeptide(L)'
;MRCSEARQALVAQRDGRLAQSDIVTLQEHLEQCPACRAYEQRLQSLNTRLVSPTPRSSSSISTERILLAVQHQKRITQQIKDIQTQQQSRMARMRVIGLPLAAIAFFTLGSIPLLLLALIIVQPDWLVNTISLLGGVVYALIVLAQYLQAGLMFITRDNMLLLGVAFVLVVMMGMWLRLMRHPREA
;
A
#
# COMPACT_ATOMS: atom_id res chain seq x y z
N MET A 1 -42.03 -4.44 54.49
CA MET A 1 -40.77 -3.78 54.07
C MET A 1 -40.99 -2.29 53.87
N ARG A 2 -40.09 -1.44 54.37
CA ARG A 2 -40.11 0.01 54.11
C ARG A 2 -39.52 0.32 52.73
N CYS A 3 -39.92 1.44 52.10
CA CYS A 3 -39.42 1.82 50.77
C CYS A 3 -37.88 1.99 50.71
N SER A 4 -37.24 2.37 51.82
CA SER A 4 -35.77 2.46 51.93
C SER A 4 -35.10 1.09 51.85
N GLU A 5 -35.67 0.10 52.54
CA GLU A 5 -35.22 -1.30 52.53
C GLU A 5 -35.43 -1.92 51.14
N ALA A 6 -36.56 -1.63 50.50
CA ALA A 6 -36.87 -2.06 49.13
C ALA A 6 -35.82 -1.58 48.12
N ARG A 7 -35.38 -0.32 48.24
CA ARG A 7 -34.34 0.24 47.37
C ARG A 7 -32.98 -0.41 47.60
N GLN A 8 -32.62 -0.71 48.84
CA GLN A 8 -31.38 -1.42 49.16
C GLN A 8 -31.43 -2.87 48.66
N ALA A 9 -32.57 -3.54 48.83
CA ALA A 9 -32.80 -4.89 48.33
C ALA A 9 -32.72 -4.95 46.80
N LEU A 10 -33.26 -3.96 46.07
CA LEU A 10 -33.10 -3.87 44.60
C LEU A 10 -31.63 -3.77 44.17
N VAL A 11 -30.78 -3.06 44.92
CA VAL A 11 -29.34 -2.98 44.61
C VAL A 11 -28.66 -4.31 44.93
N ALA A 12 -28.92 -4.88 46.11
CA ALA A 12 -28.37 -6.18 46.52
C ALA A 12 -28.79 -7.34 45.60
N GLN A 13 -30.01 -7.28 45.05
CA GLN A 13 -30.51 -8.25 44.06
C GLN A 13 -29.68 -8.22 42.78
N ARG A 14 -29.24 -7.04 42.32
CA ARG A 14 -28.40 -6.93 41.12
C ARG A 14 -26.97 -7.38 41.34
N ASP A 15 -26.46 -7.21 42.56
CA ASP A 15 -25.14 -7.71 42.95
C ASP A 15 -25.15 -9.24 43.22
N GLY A 16 -26.31 -9.91 43.11
CA GLY A 16 -26.48 -11.33 43.40
C GLY A 16 -26.36 -11.69 44.88
N ARG A 17 -26.51 -10.70 45.77
CA ARG A 17 -26.29 -10.83 47.22
C ARG A 17 -27.59 -10.92 48.04
N LEU A 18 -28.73 -10.99 47.37
CA LEU A 18 -30.03 -11.05 48.03
C LEU A 18 -30.47 -12.50 48.28
N ALA A 19 -30.92 -12.80 49.50
CA ALA A 19 -31.42 -14.12 49.86
C ALA A 19 -32.78 -14.42 49.19
N GLN A 20 -33.07 -15.69 48.95
CA GLN A 20 -34.31 -16.13 48.27
C GLN A 20 -35.59 -15.71 49.00
N SER A 21 -35.56 -15.65 50.34
CA SER A 21 -36.68 -15.14 51.16
C SER A 21 -36.96 -13.65 50.95
N ASP A 22 -35.91 -12.88 50.72
CA ASP A 22 -36.00 -11.41 50.57
C ASP A 22 -36.41 -11.01 49.16
N ILE A 23 -36.16 -11.88 48.18
CA ILE A 23 -36.66 -11.71 46.81
C ILE A 23 -38.20 -11.74 46.78
N VAL A 24 -38.82 -12.67 47.51
CA VAL A 24 -40.29 -12.79 47.55
C VAL A 24 -40.93 -11.57 48.21
N THR A 25 -40.37 -11.12 49.34
CA THR A 25 -40.88 -9.92 50.05
C THR A 25 -40.65 -8.63 49.28
N LEU A 26 -39.56 -8.56 48.50
CA LEU A 26 -39.31 -7.46 47.57
C LEU A 26 -40.33 -7.42 46.43
N GLN A 27 -40.63 -8.57 45.83
CA GLN A 27 -41.61 -8.69 44.75
C GLN A 27 -43.00 -8.23 45.20
N GLU A 28 -43.45 -8.66 46.38
CA GLU A 28 -44.74 -8.26 46.95
C GLU A 28 -44.82 -6.74 47.16
N HIS A 29 -43.72 -6.11 47.60
CA HIS A 29 -43.68 -4.66 47.76
C HIS A 29 -43.67 -3.89 46.43
N LEU A 30 -43.06 -4.44 45.38
CA LEU A 30 -43.06 -3.84 44.05
C LEU A 30 -44.45 -3.86 43.40
N GLU A 31 -45.27 -4.85 43.75
CA GLU A 31 -46.69 -4.89 43.34
C GLU A 31 -47.51 -3.80 44.02
N GLN A 32 -47.22 -3.51 45.29
CA GLN A 32 -47.98 -2.56 46.11
C GLN A 32 -47.48 -1.11 46.01
N CYS A 33 -46.21 -0.87 45.64
CA CYS A 33 -45.60 0.46 45.66
C CYS A 33 -45.14 0.95 44.25
N PRO A 34 -45.85 1.89 43.62
CA PRO A 34 -45.50 2.39 42.28
C PRO A 34 -44.18 3.17 42.25
N ALA A 35 -43.80 3.81 43.36
CA ALA A 35 -42.55 4.58 43.45
C ALA A 35 -41.31 3.67 43.38
N CYS A 36 -41.37 2.49 44.00
CA CYS A 36 -40.30 1.50 43.96
C CYS A 36 -40.21 0.82 42.58
N ARG A 37 -41.35 0.60 41.91
CA ARG A 37 -41.41 0.10 40.53
C ARG A 37 -40.78 1.06 39.52
N ALA A 38 -41.08 2.36 39.62
CA ALA A 38 -40.47 3.37 38.76
C ALA A 38 -38.94 3.47 38.96
N TYR A 39 -38.47 3.26 40.20
CA TYR A 39 -37.04 3.22 40.52
C TYR A 39 -36.35 2.01 39.88
N GLU A 40 -36.97 0.83 39.94
CA GLU A 40 -36.46 -0.38 39.27
C GLU A 40 -36.38 -0.20 37.74
N GLN A 41 -37.43 0.33 37.11
CA GLN A 41 -37.43 0.60 35.65
C GLN A 41 -36.33 1.58 35.26
N ARG A 42 -36.09 2.62 36.06
CA ARG A 42 -34.98 3.56 35.83
C ARG A 42 -33.63 2.84 35.92
N LEU A 43 -33.43 1.98 36.91
CA LEU A 43 -32.23 1.13 37.06
C LEU A 43 -32.04 0.19 35.87
N GLN A 44 -33.10 -0.43 35.36
CA GLN A 44 -33.04 -1.29 34.18
C GLN A 44 -32.68 -0.49 32.91
N SER A 45 -33.23 0.71 32.75
CA SER A 45 -32.90 1.61 31.62
C SER A 45 -31.44 2.08 31.62
N LEU A 46 -30.86 2.31 32.80
CA LEU A 46 -29.44 2.65 32.91
C LEU A 46 -28.55 1.45 32.61
N ASN A 47 -28.95 0.26 33.05
CA ASN A 47 -28.19 -0.96 32.79
C ASN A 47 -28.20 -1.34 31.31
N THR A 48 -29.34 -1.21 30.62
CA THR A 48 -29.40 -1.46 29.16
C THR A 48 -28.50 -0.51 28.37
N ARG A 49 -28.35 0.74 28.83
CA ARG A 49 -27.40 1.70 28.24
C ARG A 49 -25.94 1.35 28.55
N LEU A 50 -25.63 0.91 29.77
CA LEU A 50 -24.26 0.57 30.19
C LEU A 50 -23.80 -0.81 29.67
N VAL A 51 -24.73 -1.75 29.50
CA VAL A 51 -24.52 -3.11 28.99
C VAL A 51 -24.85 -3.19 27.50
N SER A 52 -24.80 -2.07 26.77
CA SER A 52 -24.66 -2.14 25.33
C SER A 52 -23.38 -2.92 25.04
N PRO A 53 -23.46 -4.11 24.42
CA PRO A 53 -22.28 -4.93 24.18
C PRO A 53 -21.50 -4.23 23.08
N THR A 54 -20.56 -3.38 23.45
CA THR A 54 -19.43 -3.07 22.57
C THR A 54 -18.84 -4.45 22.22
N PRO A 55 -18.79 -4.85 20.94
CA PRO A 55 -18.23 -6.14 20.57
C PRO A 55 -16.78 -6.12 21.03
N ARG A 56 -16.50 -6.79 22.15
CA ARG A 56 -15.15 -7.05 22.60
C ARG A 56 -14.56 -7.96 21.54
N SER A 57 -13.74 -7.38 20.66
CA SER A 57 -12.83 -8.10 19.81
C SER A 57 -11.91 -8.91 20.72
N SER A 58 -12.31 -10.14 21.02
CA SER A 58 -11.44 -11.13 21.64
C SER A 58 -10.32 -11.40 20.65
N SER A 59 -9.19 -10.73 20.86
CA SER A 59 -7.92 -11.11 20.27
C SER A 59 -7.43 -12.40 20.96
N SER A 60 -8.16 -13.50 20.80
CA SER A 60 -7.55 -14.81 20.98
C SER A 60 -6.63 -15.00 19.78
N ILE A 61 -5.35 -14.68 19.98
CA ILE A 61 -4.28 -15.14 19.11
C ILE A 61 -4.29 -16.66 19.25
N SER A 62 -5.07 -17.34 18.41
CA SER A 62 -5.13 -18.79 18.41
C SER A 62 -3.82 -19.33 17.85
N THR A 63 -3.39 -20.47 18.39
CA THR A 63 -2.24 -21.24 17.89
C THR A 63 -2.32 -21.46 16.37
N GLU A 64 -3.54 -21.57 15.82
CA GLU A 64 -3.83 -21.61 14.39
C GLU A 64 -3.26 -20.40 13.62
N ARG A 65 -3.46 -19.18 14.14
CA ARG A 65 -2.96 -17.95 13.49
C ARG A 65 -1.45 -17.84 13.56
N ILE A 66 -0.85 -18.29 14.65
CA ILE A 66 0.62 -18.35 14.80
C ILE A 66 1.20 -19.39 13.85
N LEU A 67 0.58 -20.57 13.75
CA LEU A 67 1.00 -21.64 12.84
C LEU A 67 0.91 -21.18 11.38
N LEU A 68 -0.19 -20.52 11.00
CA LEU A 68 -0.36 -19.93 9.68
C LEU A 68 0.69 -18.85 9.38
N ALA A 69 0.98 -17.98 10.34
CA ALA A 69 2.02 -16.95 10.19
C ALA A 69 3.42 -17.57 10.01
N VAL A 70 3.75 -18.61 10.80
CA VAL A 70 5.03 -19.34 10.68
C VAL A 70 5.12 -20.07 9.33
N GLN A 71 4.02 -20.67 8.86
CA GLN A 71 3.98 -21.35 7.57
C GLN A 71 4.13 -20.36 6.41
N HIS A 72 3.53 -19.17 6.54
CA HIS A 72 3.70 -18.08 5.58
C HIS A 72 5.13 -17.54 5.58
N GLN A 73 5.73 -17.36 6.76
CA GLN A 73 7.12 -16.94 6.91
C GLN A 73 8.10 -17.96 6.31
N LYS A 74 7.85 -19.25 6.51
CA LYS A 74 8.68 -20.33 5.93
C LYS A 74 8.68 -20.29 4.40
N ARG A 75 7.51 -20.05 3.78
CA ARG A 75 7.42 -19.87 2.32
C ARG A 75 8.21 -18.66 1.83
N ILE A 76 8.10 -17.52 2.51
CA ILE A 76 8.84 -16.30 2.15
C ILE A 76 10.35 -16.55 2.24
N THR A 77 10.82 -17.14 3.33
CA THR A 77 12.25 -17.44 3.50
C THR A 77 12.75 -18.39 2.42
N GLN A 78 11.94 -19.36 2.02
CA GLN A 78 12.31 -20.31 0.98
C GLN A 78 12.37 -19.65 -0.41
N GLN A 79 11.41 -18.77 -0.71
CA GLN A 79 11.45 -17.95 -1.94
C GLN A 79 12.68 -17.04 -1.99
N ILE A 80 13.05 -16.40 -0.89
CA ILE A 80 14.23 -15.54 -0.83
C ILE A 80 15.51 -16.35 -1.10
N LYS A 81 15.59 -17.56 -0.54
CA LYS A 81 16.75 -18.45 -0.72
C LYS A 81 16.89 -18.90 -2.18
N ASP A 82 15.79 -19.21 -2.84
CA ASP A 82 15.79 -19.54 -4.28
C ASP A 82 16.16 -18.34 -5.16
N ILE A 83 15.72 -17.13 -4.81
CA ILE A 83 16.13 -15.91 -5.53
C ILE A 83 17.64 -15.66 -5.35
N GLN A 84 18.18 -15.86 -4.16
CA GLN A 84 19.62 -15.69 -3.91
C GLN A 84 20.47 -16.69 -4.69
N THR A 85 20.09 -17.97 -4.73
CA THR A 85 20.81 -18.99 -5.50
C THR A 85 20.75 -18.68 -7.00
N GLN A 86 19.59 -18.22 -7.48
CA GLN A 86 19.43 -17.79 -8.87
C GLN A 86 20.30 -16.55 -9.19
N GLN A 87 20.37 -15.56 -8.29
CA GLN A 87 21.22 -14.39 -8.48
C GLN A 87 22.71 -14.73 -8.47
N GLN A 88 23.17 -15.62 -7.59
CA GLN A 88 24.57 -16.06 -7.57
C GLN A 88 24.98 -16.72 -8.90
N SER A 89 24.11 -17.52 -9.49
CA SER A 89 24.38 -18.12 -10.81
C SER A 89 24.53 -17.08 -11.92
N ARG A 90 23.73 -16.00 -11.88
CA ARG A 90 23.80 -14.89 -12.83
C ARG A 90 25.05 -14.04 -12.62
N MET A 91 25.42 -13.76 -11.37
CA MET A 91 26.66 -13.04 -11.07
C MET A 91 27.89 -13.83 -11.48
N ALA A 92 27.92 -15.15 -11.26
CA ALA A 92 29.01 -16.00 -11.72
C ALA A 92 29.13 -15.98 -13.25
N ARG A 93 28.00 -16.06 -13.98
CA ARG A 93 27.99 -16.00 -15.45
C ARG A 93 28.37 -14.60 -15.99
N MET A 94 27.90 -13.52 -15.35
CA MET A 94 28.29 -12.15 -15.72
C MET A 94 29.76 -11.87 -15.44
N ARG A 95 30.34 -12.44 -14.37
CA ARG A 95 31.77 -12.24 -14.03
C ARG A 95 32.70 -12.80 -15.11
N VAL A 96 32.31 -13.90 -15.75
CA VAL A 96 33.08 -14.52 -16.85
C VAL A 96 33.07 -13.66 -18.12
N ILE A 97 31.97 -12.97 -18.40
CA ILE A 97 31.82 -12.13 -19.61
C ILE A 97 32.28 -10.69 -19.36
N GLY A 98 32.12 -10.18 -18.13
CA GLY A 98 32.45 -8.80 -17.77
C GLY A 98 33.95 -8.52 -17.74
N LEU A 99 34.77 -9.50 -17.38
CA LEU A 99 36.22 -9.32 -17.30
C LEU A 99 36.90 -9.13 -18.69
N PRO A 100 36.62 -9.95 -19.72
CA PRO A 100 37.16 -9.69 -21.06
C PRO A 100 36.56 -8.42 -21.66
N LEU A 101 35.29 -8.11 -21.41
CA LEU A 101 34.65 -6.89 -21.95
C LEU A 101 35.26 -5.62 -21.35
N ALA A 102 35.54 -5.62 -20.03
CA ALA A 102 36.24 -4.53 -19.36
C ALA A 102 37.68 -4.38 -19.86
N ALA A 103 38.38 -5.49 -20.09
CA ALA A 103 39.74 -5.47 -20.65
C ALA A 103 39.76 -4.89 -22.08
N ILE A 104 38.81 -5.29 -22.94
CA ILE A 104 38.66 -4.73 -24.29
C ILE A 104 38.32 -3.24 -24.24
N ALA A 105 37.42 -2.83 -23.35
CA ALA A 105 37.09 -1.42 -23.17
C ALA A 105 38.32 -0.61 -22.72
N PHE A 106 39.11 -1.13 -21.78
CA PHE A 106 40.32 -0.44 -21.31
C PHE A 106 41.41 -0.36 -22.39
N PHE A 107 41.62 -1.45 -23.14
CA PHE A 107 42.58 -1.47 -24.25
C PHE A 107 42.18 -0.54 -25.39
N THR A 108 40.89 -0.52 -25.76
CA THR A 108 40.41 0.40 -26.79
C THR A 108 40.53 1.85 -26.34
N LEU A 109 40.12 2.19 -25.11
CA LEU A 109 40.25 3.55 -24.58
C LEU A 109 41.70 4.03 -24.48
N GLY A 110 42.64 3.13 -24.12
CA GLY A 110 44.06 3.46 -23.99
C GLY A 110 44.81 3.46 -25.32
N SER A 111 44.43 2.59 -26.26
CA SER A 111 45.10 2.46 -27.56
C SER A 111 44.72 3.58 -28.51
N ILE A 112 43.50 4.10 -28.45
CA ILE A 112 43.03 5.17 -29.35
C ILE A 112 43.91 6.44 -29.22
N PRO A 113 44.19 7.00 -28.02
CA PRO A 113 45.05 8.17 -27.87
C PRO A 113 46.48 7.94 -28.35
N LEU A 114 47.04 6.76 -28.07
CA LEU A 114 48.40 6.38 -28.51
C LEU A 114 48.50 6.28 -30.04
N LEU A 115 47.47 5.69 -30.67
CA LEU A 115 47.40 5.54 -32.12
C LEU A 115 47.18 6.90 -32.79
N LEU A 116 46.37 7.78 -32.19
CA LEU A 116 46.21 9.17 -32.60
C LEU A 116 47.55 9.92 -32.52
N LEU A 117 48.28 9.78 -31.42
CA LEU A 117 49.60 10.41 -31.25
C LEU A 117 50.61 9.92 -32.29
N ALA A 118 50.64 8.62 -32.57
CA ALA A 118 51.50 8.05 -33.61
C ALA A 118 51.14 8.58 -35.01
N LEU A 119 49.84 8.74 -35.31
CA LEU A 119 49.37 9.34 -36.57
C LEU A 119 49.77 10.81 -36.71
N ILE A 120 49.70 11.60 -35.63
CA ILE A 120 50.16 13.01 -35.62
C ILE A 120 51.63 13.11 -36.04
N ILE A 121 52.47 12.18 -35.58
CA ILE A 121 53.92 12.21 -35.84
C ILE A 121 54.25 11.72 -37.25
N VAL A 122 53.55 10.70 -37.75
CA VAL A 122 53.91 10.02 -39.01
C VAL A 122 53.28 10.68 -40.24
N GLN A 123 52.01 11.11 -40.18
CA GLN A 123 51.32 11.72 -41.32
C GLN A 123 50.26 12.75 -40.88
N PRO A 124 50.61 14.06 -40.83
CA PRO A 124 49.70 15.10 -40.35
C PRO A 124 48.47 15.31 -41.26
N ASP A 125 48.57 15.01 -42.56
CA ASP A 125 47.48 15.21 -43.52
C ASP A 125 46.28 14.28 -43.29
N TRP A 126 46.53 13.05 -42.82
CA TRP A 126 45.45 12.09 -42.48
C TRP A 126 44.69 12.50 -41.22
N LEU A 127 45.35 13.20 -40.30
CA LEU A 127 44.73 13.71 -39.08
C LEU A 127 43.67 14.76 -39.39
N VAL A 128 43.97 15.69 -40.30
CA VAL A 128 43.04 16.76 -40.68
C VAL A 128 41.80 16.15 -41.35
N ASN A 129 42.00 15.13 -42.20
CA ASN A 129 40.91 14.47 -42.89
C ASN A 129 40.03 13.62 -41.95
N THR A 130 40.64 12.94 -40.97
CA THR A 130 39.90 12.16 -39.95
C THR A 130 39.16 13.05 -38.96
N ILE A 131 39.72 14.18 -38.53
CA ILE A 131 39.04 15.17 -37.69
C ILE A 131 37.86 15.80 -38.43
N SER A 132 38.02 16.10 -39.73
CA SER A 132 36.94 16.62 -40.58
C SER A 132 35.78 15.62 -40.70
N LEU A 133 36.09 14.34 -40.97
CA LEU A 133 35.09 13.26 -40.99
C LEU A 133 34.40 13.09 -39.62
N LEU A 134 35.16 13.12 -38.53
CA LEU A 134 34.62 12.99 -37.18
C LEU A 134 33.69 14.16 -36.84
N GLY A 135 34.07 15.39 -37.24
CA GLY A 135 33.22 16.57 -37.13
C GLY A 135 31.90 16.41 -37.91
N GLY A 136 31.95 15.87 -39.12
CA GLY A 136 30.77 15.53 -39.90
C GLY A 136 29.86 14.50 -39.24
N VAL A 137 30.44 13.44 -38.66
CA VAL A 137 29.70 12.41 -37.91
C VAL A 137 29.07 12.98 -36.64
N VAL A 138 29.82 13.79 -35.88
CA VAL A 138 29.30 14.47 -34.69
C VAL A 138 28.15 15.40 -35.06
N TYR A 139 28.26 16.15 -36.14
CA TYR A 139 27.18 17.00 -36.64
C TYR A 139 25.93 16.19 -37.01
N ALA A 140 26.11 15.08 -37.74
CA ALA A 140 25.00 14.18 -38.09
C ALA A 140 24.34 13.58 -36.85
N LEU A 141 25.12 13.19 -35.82
CA LEU A 141 24.61 12.69 -34.54
C LEU A 141 23.83 13.76 -33.77
N ILE A 142 24.31 15.00 -33.76
CA ILE A 142 23.61 16.13 -33.12
C ILE A 142 22.27 16.37 -33.82
N VAL A 143 22.25 16.42 -35.16
CA VAL A 143 21.02 16.59 -35.94
C VAL A 143 20.07 15.43 -35.66
N LEU A 144 20.55 14.19 -35.67
CA LEU A 144 19.73 13.01 -35.38
C LEU A 144 19.13 13.09 -33.97
N ALA A 145 19.93 13.45 -32.96
CA ALA A 145 19.46 13.62 -31.59
C ALA A 145 18.40 14.71 -31.47
N GLN A 146 18.56 15.82 -32.19
CA GLN A 146 17.59 16.91 -32.23
C GLN A 146 16.26 16.48 -32.87
N TYR A 147 16.31 15.70 -33.96
CA TYR A 147 15.12 15.09 -34.56
C TYR A 147 14.45 14.09 -33.62
N LEU A 148 15.24 13.27 -32.92
CA LEU A 148 14.74 12.29 -31.96
C LEU A 148 14.07 12.98 -30.76
N GLN A 149 14.65 14.08 -30.27
CA GLN A 149 14.10 14.91 -29.21
C GLN A 149 12.80 15.60 -29.66
N ALA A 150 12.76 16.15 -30.88
CA ALA A 150 11.55 16.75 -31.44
C ALA A 150 10.45 15.70 -31.63
N GLY A 151 10.79 14.51 -32.14
CA GLY A 151 9.87 13.38 -32.28
C GLY A 151 9.34 12.87 -30.94
N LEU A 152 10.20 12.75 -29.92
CA LEU A 152 9.78 12.37 -28.56
C LEU A 152 8.86 13.43 -27.94
N MET A 153 9.15 14.71 -28.13
CA MET A 153 8.30 15.79 -27.64
C MET A 153 6.93 15.76 -28.32
N PHE A 154 6.88 15.42 -29.62
CA PHE A 154 5.63 15.28 -30.36
C PHE A 154 4.78 14.10 -29.84
N ILE A 155 5.39 12.92 -29.69
CA ILE A 155 4.72 11.71 -29.17
C ILE A 155 4.23 11.91 -27.73
N THR A 156 5.01 12.56 -26.87
CA THR A 156 4.61 12.82 -25.48
C THR A 156 3.50 13.85 -25.39
N ARG A 157 3.52 14.89 -26.25
CA ARG A 157 2.48 15.92 -26.29
C ARG A 157 1.15 15.37 -26.83
N ASP A 158 1.18 14.56 -27.88
CA ASP A 158 -0.03 13.92 -28.41
C ASP A 158 -0.62 12.89 -27.44
N ASN A 159 0.21 12.11 -26.75
CA ASN A 159 -0.28 11.22 -25.68
C ASN A 159 -0.88 12.00 -24.51
N MET A 160 -0.33 13.16 -24.16
CA MET A 160 -0.88 14.01 -23.10
C MET A 160 -2.21 14.65 -23.52
N LEU A 161 -2.34 15.05 -24.79
CA LEU A 161 -3.60 15.53 -25.37
C LEU A 161 -4.65 14.41 -25.41
N LEU A 162 -4.28 13.21 -25.84
CA LEU A 162 -5.15 12.03 -25.83
C LEU A 162 -5.62 11.67 -24.41
N LEU A 163 -4.72 11.71 -23.43
CA LEU A 163 -5.04 11.52 -22.01
C LEU A 163 -6.02 12.59 -21.51
N GLY A 164 -5.79 13.85 -21.87
CA GLY A 164 -6.67 14.97 -21.53
C GLY A 164 -8.07 14.83 -22.13
N VAL A 165 -8.16 14.46 -23.41
CA VAL A 165 -9.45 14.23 -24.10
C VAL A 165 -10.19 13.04 -23.47
N ALA A 166 -9.49 11.93 -23.19
CA ALA A 166 -10.08 10.78 -22.52
C ALA A 166 -10.61 11.13 -21.13
N PHE A 167 -9.88 11.95 -20.36
CA PHE A 167 -10.32 12.41 -19.04
C PHE A 167 -11.62 13.25 -19.13
N VAL A 168 -11.70 14.18 -20.06
CA VAL A 168 -12.91 15.01 -20.27
C VAL A 168 -14.11 14.14 -20.63
N LEU A 169 -13.94 13.14 -21.49
CA LEU A 169 -15.01 12.19 -21.86
C LEU A 169 -15.51 11.39 -20.65
N VAL A 170 -14.61 10.91 -19.79
CA VAL A 170 -14.98 10.18 -18.57
C VAL A 170 -15.74 11.08 -17.60
N VAL A 171 -15.33 12.33 -17.42
CA VAL A 171 -16.03 13.30 -16.57
C VAL A 171 -17.42 13.60 -17.10
N MET A 172 -17.55 13.84 -18.42
CA MET A 172 -18.86 14.03 -19.05
C MET A 172 -19.75 12.80 -18.84
N MET A 173 -19.24 11.60 -19.09
CA MET A 173 -19.99 10.35 -18.94
C MET A 173 -20.44 10.11 -17.49
N GLY A 174 -19.59 10.42 -16.51
CA GLY A 174 -19.94 10.37 -15.09
C GLY A 174 -21.00 11.40 -14.69
N MET A 175 -20.95 12.61 -15.26
CA MET A 175 -21.97 13.64 -15.04
C MET A 175 -23.31 13.24 -15.64
N TRP A 176 -23.31 12.66 -16.85
CA TRP A 176 -24.51 12.10 -17.49
C TRP A 176 -25.13 10.96 -16.67
N LEU A 177 -24.32 10.04 -16.15
CA LEU A 177 -24.80 8.98 -15.26
C LEU A 177 -25.41 9.51 -13.97
N ARG A 178 -24.85 10.60 -13.43
CA ARG A 178 -25.38 11.26 -12.24
C ARG A 178 -26.71 11.97 -12.52
N LEU A 179 -26.86 12.55 -13.71
CA LEU A 179 -28.08 13.19 -14.17
C LEU A 179 -29.20 12.17 -14.45
N MET A 180 -28.85 11.01 -15.03
CA MET A 180 -29.81 9.92 -15.27
C MET A 180 -30.17 9.13 -14.01
N ARG A 181 -29.47 9.34 -12.89
CA ARG A 181 -29.84 8.75 -11.61
C ARG A 181 -31.03 9.52 -11.04
N HIS A 182 -32.22 9.16 -11.51
CA HIS A 182 -33.49 9.66 -11.00
C HIS A 182 -33.51 9.60 -9.45
N PRO A 183 -33.95 10.68 -8.77
CA PRO A 183 -34.15 10.64 -7.34
C PRO A 183 -35.20 9.56 -7.05
N ARG A 184 -34.80 8.51 -6.34
CA ARG A 184 -35.75 7.60 -5.70
C ARG A 184 -36.38 8.38 -4.56
N GLU A 185 -37.54 8.95 -4.84
CA GLU A 185 -38.42 9.55 -3.85
C GLU A 185 -38.75 8.51 -2.78
N ALA A 186 -38.65 8.96 -1.53
CA ALA A 186 -39.02 8.24 -0.31
C ALA A 186 -40.53 8.32 -0.08
#